data_AF-A0A8T5R5K5-F1
#
_entry.id   AF-A0A8T5R5K5-F1
#
_cell.length_a   1.000
_cell.length_b   1.000
_cell.length_c   1.000
_cell.angle_alpha   90.00
_cell.angle_beta   90.00
_cell.angle_gamma   90.00
#
_symmetry.space_group_name_H-M   'P 1'
#
loop_
_entity.id
_entity.type
_entity.pdbx_description
1 polymer ?
#
loop_
_entity_poly.entity_id
_entity_poly.type
_entity_poly.pdbx_seq_one_letter_code
_entity_poly.pdbx_strand_id
1 'polypeptide(L)'
;MIAQVFYRYAHTPGYKAVFNVIAFVGVFIHETAHYTMAILLGVKPGKFRVKFRSEIGGEVAPHGSIENPESERNSVLQIFVVAFAPMLVSTFLFMFCLDLIFNIQTLLLVKVVAFVFAGSLLIGLEPSGQDVKVVGYSFKRDPRYSIYQIFLLVLSGALIWMFVDLYIFVLPFEVLYYIAYFLILTSFYFALKGAFWIVGKSIKGIAKKMGKVQVASPKFLTRKRRFKHVKDPNEREVQW
;
A
#
# COMPACT_ATOMS: atom_id res chain seq x y z
N MET A 1 20.69 33.25 -6.68
CA MET A 1 19.86 34.34 -6.11
C MET A 1 18.44 33.86 -5.75
N ILE A 2 17.70 33.24 -6.68
CA ILE A 2 16.33 32.71 -6.42
C ILE A 2 16.31 31.67 -5.29
N ALA A 3 17.25 30.72 -5.25
CA ALA A 3 17.33 29.72 -4.19
C ALA A 3 17.58 30.30 -2.78
N GLN A 4 18.38 31.38 -2.66
CA GLN A 4 18.63 32.05 -1.38
C GLN A 4 17.44 32.90 -0.93
N VAL A 5 16.71 33.51 -1.87
CA VAL A 5 15.44 34.20 -1.59
C VAL A 5 14.41 33.19 -1.12
N PHE A 6 14.24 32.05 -1.81
CA PHE A 6 13.35 30.97 -1.43
C PHE A 6 13.70 30.38 -0.06
N TYR A 7 14.99 30.20 0.23
CA TYR A 7 15.48 29.73 1.53
C TYR A 7 15.14 30.69 2.68
N ARG A 8 15.34 31.99 2.48
CA ARG A 8 14.95 33.02 3.47
C ARG A 8 13.43 33.13 3.63
N TYR A 9 12.67 32.97 2.54
CA TYR A 9 11.20 33.01 2.55
C TYR A 9 10.56 31.76 3.17
N ALA A 10 11.17 30.58 3.01
CA ALA A 10 10.72 29.37 3.67
C ALA A 10 10.99 29.39 5.19
N HIS A 11 11.82 30.32 5.67
CA HIS A 11 12.21 30.42 7.08
C HIS A 11 11.40 31.43 7.91
N THR A 12 10.48 32.19 7.31
CA THR A 12 9.58 33.08 8.04
C THR A 12 8.53 32.28 8.83
N PRO A 13 8.25 32.66 10.09
CA PRO A 13 7.38 31.86 10.99
C PRO A 13 5.99 31.56 10.43
N GLY A 14 5.39 32.52 9.71
CA GLY A 14 4.07 32.37 9.10
C GLY A 14 4.02 31.31 7.98
N TYR A 15 5.02 31.28 7.11
CA TYR A 15 5.09 30.30 6.02
C TYR A 15 5.38 28.89 6.54
N LYS A 16 6.23 28.76 7.56
CA LYS A 16 6.43 27.48 8.26
C LYS A 16 5.12 26.94 8.84
N ALA A 17 4.30 27.80 9.46
CA ALA A 17 3.01 27.39 10.01
C ALA A 17 2.06 26.87 8.92
N VAL A 18 1.94 27.59 7.80
CA VAL A 18 1.11 27.16 6.65
C VAL A 18 1.61 25.84 6.08
N PHE A 19 2.92 25.70 5.86
CA PHE A 19 3.51 24.47 5.35
C PHE A 19 3.24 23.29 6.29
N ASN A 20 3.36 23.48 7.60
CA ASN A 20 3.10 22.43 8.59
C ASN A 20 1.63 21.99 8.60
N VAL A 21 0.67 22.91 8.41
CA VAL A 21 -0.75 22.57 8.29
C VAL A 21 -1.01 21.76 7.01
N ILE A 22 -0.42 22.17 5.89
CA ILE A 22 -0.51 21.44 4.61
C ILE A 22 0.12 20.05 4.74
N ALA A 23 1.30 19.95 5.34
CA ALA A 23 1.99 18.68 5.59
C ALA A 23 1.17 17.76 6.50
N PHE A 24 0.51 18.30 7.53
CA PHE A 24 -0.35 17.51 8.43
C PHE A 24 -1.51 16.83 7.72
N VAL A 25 -2.14 17.51 6.74
CA VAL A 25 -3.18 16.89 5.91
C VAL A 25 -2.60 15.71 5.11
N GLY A 26 -1.37 15.84 4.62
CA GLY A 26 -0.70 14.80 3.83
C GLY A 26 -0.38 13.58 4.69
N VAL A 27 0.18 13.82 5.87
CA VAL A 27 0.45 12.79 6.88
C VAL A 27 -0.85 12.09 7.32
N PHE A 28 -1.94 12.84 7.52
CA PHE A 28 -3.22 12.24 7.88
C PHE A 28 -3.73 11.28 6.80
N ILE A 29 -3.65 11.68 5.51
CA ILE A 29 -4.04 10.83 4.38
C ILE A 29 -3.11 9.62 4.27
N HIS A 30 -1.80 9.83 4.47
CA HIS A 30 -0.79 8.79 4.46
C HIS A 30 -1.13 7.67 5.44
N GLU A 31 -1.34 8.02 6.72
CA GLU A 31 -1.73 7.01 7.72
C GLU A 31 -3.09 6.41 7.40
N THR A 32 -4.06 7.23 6.98
CA THR A 32 -5.41 6.72 6.65
C THR A 32 -5.34 5.68 5.51
N ALA A 33 -4.43 5.84 4.56
CA ALA A 33 -4.21 4.88 3.48
C ALA A 33 -3.66 3.54 4.02
N HIS A 34 -2.65 3.56 4.88
CA HIS A 34 -2.16 2.36 5.57
C HIS A 34 -3.28 1.65 6.34
N TYR A 35 -4.04 2.40 7.14
CA TYR A 35 -5.11 1.87 7.98
C TYR A 35 -6.22 1.21 7.13
N THR A 36 -6.69 1.92 6.12
CA THR A 36 -7.75 1.45 5.22
C THR A 36 -7.31 0.21 4.47
N MET A 37 -6.09 0.22 3.91
CA MET A 37 -5.56 -0.91 3.16
C MET A 37 -5.32 -2.13 4.06
N ALA A 38 -4.89 -1.91 5.31
CA ALA A 38 -4.75 -2.98 6.28
C ALA A 38 -6.10 -3.69 6.53
N ILE A 39 -7.17 -2.92 6.78
CA ILE A 39 -8.52 -3.47 6.97
C ILE A 39 -8.98 -4.26 5.74
N LEU A 40 -8.86 -3.67 4.54
CA LEU A 40 -9.30 -4.29 3.29
C LEU A 40 -8.61 -5.64 3.04
N LEU A 41 -7.33 -5.75 3.40
CA LEU A 41 -6.54 -6.96 3.22
C LEU A 41 -6.65 -7.96 4.37
N GLY A 42 -7.47 -7.68 5.39
CA GLY A 42 -7.61 -8.50 6.58
C GLY A 42 -6.33 -8.55 7.42
N VAL A 43 -5.50 -7.51 7.33
CA VAL A 43 -4.38 -7.24 8.24
C VAL A 43 -4.98 -6.48 9.42
N LYS A 44 -4.77 -6.97 10.65
CA LYS A 44 -5.34 -6.34 11.84
C LYS A 44 -4.55 -5.06 12.19
N PRO A 45 -5.10 -3.85 11.97
CA PRO A 45 -4.43 -2.64 12.41
C PRO A 45 -4.46 -2.56 13.95
N GLY A 46 -3.41 -2.01 14.52
CA GLY A 46 -3.32 -1.64 15.92
C GLY A 46 -3.78 -0.21 16.14
N LYS A 47 -3.08 0.54 17.00
CA LYS A 47 -3.41 1.94 17.27
C LYS A 47 -3.06 2.82 16.07
N PHE A 48 -3.99 3.69 15.70
CA PHE A 48 -3.82 4.76 14.72
C PHE A 48 -3.51 6.06 15.46
N ARG A 49 -2.44 6.76 15.10
CA ARG A 49 -2.03 8.03 15.71
C ARG A 49 -1.57 8.99 14.64
N VAL A 50 -2.04 10.23 14.72
CA VAL A 50 -1.53 11.34 13.91
C VAL A 50 -1.29 12.51 14.86
N LYS A 51 -0.09 13.07 14.82
CA LYS A 51 0.34 14.13 15.75
C LYS A 51 0.93 15.29 14.98
N PHE A 52 0.59 16.49 15.40
CA PHE A 52 1.09 17.72 14.80
C PHE A 52 2.45 18.16 15.38
N ARG A 53 2.78 17.71 16.60
CA ARG A 53 3.99 18.10 17.33
C ARG A 53 4.77 16.86 17.76
N SER A 54 6.09 16.94 17.65
CA SER A 54 7.03 15.93 18.15
C SER A 54 6.83 15.68 19.64
N GLU A 55 6.87 14.41 20.05
CA GLU A 55 6.95 14.03 21.47
C GLU A 55 8.28 14.44 22.09
N ILE A 56 9.34 14.46 21.27
CA ILE A 56 10.69 14.83 21.67
C ILE A 56 10.88 16.32 21.31
N GLY A 57 10.84 17.19 22.32
CA GLY A 57 11.11 18.63 22.17
C GLY A 57 9.89 19.50 21.87
N GLY A 58 8.71 18.95 21.59
CA GLY A 58 7.46 19.72 21.44
C GLY A 58 7.39 20.61 20.19
N GLU A 59 8.36 20.50 19.28
CA GLU A 59 8.41 21.25 18.03
C GLU A 59 7.31 20.82 17.06
N VAL A 60 6.89 21.73 16.18
CA VAL A 60 5.88 21.43 15.15
C VAL A 60 6.53 20.58 14.06
N ALA A 61 6.22 19.29 14.09
CA ALA A 61 6.70 18.28 13.17
C ALA A 61 5.56 17.26 12.97
N PRO A 62 4.70 17.46 11.96
CA PRO A 62 3.63 16.52 11.64
C PRO A 62 4.18 15.12 11.40
N HIS A 63 3.68 14.12 12.11
CA HIS A 63 4.04 12.72 11.94
C HIS A 63 2.85 11.82 12.32
N GLY A 64 2.86 10.63 11.76
CA GLY A 64 1.84 9.62 11.98
C GLY A 64 2.47 8.34 12.47
N SER A 65 1.63 7.47 13.04
CA SER A 65 1.95 6.07 13.10
C SER A 65 0.74 5.16 13.20
N ILE A 66 0.91 3.95 12.65
CA ILE A 66 -0.03 2.85 12.82
C ILE A 66 0.73 1.67 13.40
N GLU A 67 0.23 1.06 14.48
CA GLU A 67 0.82 -0.19 14.99
C GLU A 67 0.30 -1.38 14.17
N ASN A 68 1.13 -2.39 13.92
CA ASN A 68 0.68 -3.66 13.31
C ASN A 68 1.08 -4.86 14.19
N PRO A 69 0.26 -5.20 15.21
CA PRO A 69 0.62 -6.16 16.25
C PRO A 69 0.77 -7.59 15.72
N GLU A 70 0.26 -7.88 14.52
CA GLU A 70 0.32 -9.21 13.89
C GLU A 70 1.03 -9.16 12.53
N SER A 71 1.97 -8.23 12.33
CA SER A 71 2.78 -8.11 11.10
C SER A 71 3.44 -9.43 10.71
N GLU A 72 3.80 -10.24 11.72
CA GLU A 72 4.36 -11.57 11.56
C GLU A 72 3.47 -12.54 10.77
N ARG A 73 2.16 -12.38 10.84
CA ARG A 73 1.19 -13.32 10.25
C ARG A 73 0.81 -12.96 8.82
N ASN A 74 1.22 -11.80 8.33
CA ASN A 74 0.80 -11.29 7.03
C ASN A 74 1.70 -11.83 5.91
N SER A 75 1.13 -12.02 4.73
CA SER A 75 1.91 -12.41 3.55
C SER A 75 2.73 -11.24 3.02
N VAL A 76 3.79 -11.51 2.24
CA VAL A 76 4.59 -10.44 1.63
C VAL A 76 3.74 -9.53 0.78
N LEU A 77 2.81 -10.09 -0.01
CA LEU A 77 1.94 -9.24 -0.83
C LEU A 77 1.04 -8.34 0.01
N GLN A 78 0.51 -8.82 1.13
CA GLN A 78 -0.30 -7.98 2.03
C GLN A 78 0.54 -6.86 2.63
N ILE A 79 1.74 -7.18 3.12
CA ILE A 79 2.66 -6.21 3.69
C ILE A 79 3.11 -5.19 2.64
N PHE A 80 3.41 -5.64 1.43
CA PHE A 80 3.78 -4.79 0.30
C PHE A 80 2.67 -3.81 -0.04
N VAL A 81 1.43 -4.29 -0.20
CA VAL A 81 0.30 -3.42 -0.55
C VAL A 81 -0.01 -2.43 0.58
N VAL A 82 0.09 -2.85 1.85
CA VAL A 82 -0.08 -1.92 2.98
C VAL A 82 1.06 -0.89 3.02
N ALA A 83 2.32 -1.32 2.88
CA ALA A 83 3.51 -0.45 2.89
C ALA A 83 3.46 0.62 1.80
N PHE A 84 2.98 0.28 0.61
CA PHE A 84 2.88 1.20 -0.52
C PHE A 84 1.48 1.82 -0.67
N ALA A 85 0.57 1.60 0.30
CA ALA A 85 -0.78 2.15 0.25
C ALA A 85 -0.81 3.69 0.20
N PRO A 86 0.00 4.43 1.00
CA PRO A 86 0.01 5.89 0.95
C PRO A 86 0.38 6.41 -0.44
N MET A 87 1.41 5.80 -1.04
CA MET A 87 1.86 6.15 -2.38
C MET A 87 0.73 5.94 -3.39
N LEU A 88 0.11 4.75 -3.40
CA LEU A 88 -0.96 4.40 -4.32
C LEU A 88 -2.18 5.31 -4.17
N VAL A 89 -2.68 5.49 -2.95
CA VAL A 89 -3.85 6.33 -2.66
C VAL A 89 -3.58 7.79 -3.01
N SER A 90 -2.42 8.31 -2.62
CA SER A 90 -2.05 9.70 -2.90
C SER A 90 -1.85 9.95 -4.39
N THR A 91 -1.33 8.99 -5.17
CA THR A 91 -1.26 9.12 -6.64
C THR A 91 -2.65 9.27 -7.25
N PHE A 92 -3.63 8.44 -6.86
CA PHE A 92 -4.99 8.56 -7.41
C PHE A 92 -5.68 9.86 -7.01
N LEU A 93 -5.55 10.27 -5.75
CA LEU A 93 -6.09 11.55 -5.29
C LEU A 93 -5.40 12.73 -5.98
N PHE A 94 -4.09 12.65 -6.22
CA PHE A 94 -3.34 13.67 -6.93
C PHE A 94 -3.81 13.80 -8.38
N MET A 95 -3.95 12.68 -9.10
CA MET A 95 -4.50 12.68 -10.47
C MET A 95 -5.91 13.27 -10.51
N PHE A 96 -6.77 12.93 -9.55
CA PHE A 96 -8.09 13.53 -9.43
C PHE A 96 -8.05 15.04 -9.20
N CYS A 97 -7.07 15.54 -8.43
CA CYS A 97 -6.87 16.98 -8.27
C CYS A 97 -6.44 17.65 -9.58
N LEU A 98 -5.58 17.00 -10.37
CA LEU A 98 -5.18 17.51 -11.68
C LEU A 98 -6.39 17.61 -12.63
N ASP A 99 -7.26 16.59 -12.64
CA ASP A 99 -8.50 16.62 -13.42
C ASP A 99 -9.40 17.79 -13.02
N LEU A 100 -9.59 18.04 -11.72
CA LEU A 100 -10.37 19.18 -11.22
C LEU A 100 -9.77 20.54 -11.62
N ILE A 101 -8.44 20.65 -11.67
CA ILE A 101 -7.73 21.89 -11.99
C ILE A 101 -7.78 22.16 -13.50
N PHE A 102 -7.47 21.17 -14.32
CA PHE A 102 -7.21 21.34 -15.75
C PHE A 102 -8.38 20.93 -16.66
N ASN A 103 -9.09 19.87 -16.32
CA ASN A 103 -10.03 19.24 -17.25
C ASN A 103 -11.50 19.59 -16.95
N ILE A 104 -11.84 19.79 -15.66
CA ILE A 104 -13.23 20.03 -15.24
C ILE A 104 -13.47 21.54 -15.04
N GLN A 105 -14.59 22.02 -15.59
CA GLN A 105 -15.06 23.38 -15.35
C GLN A 105 -15.63 23.50 -13.93
N THR A 106 -14.76 23.85 -12.98
CA THR A 106 -15.12 24.10 -11.58
C THR A 106 -14.85 25.56 -11.19
N LEU A 107 -15.44 26.01 -10.08
CA LEU A 107 -15.19 27.33 -9.51
C LEU A 107 -13.72 27.52 -9.15
N LEU A 108 -13.20 28.74 -9.28
CA LEU A 108 -11.79 29.06 -8.95
C LEU A 108 -11.41 28.61 -7.53
N LEU A 109 -12.31 28.78 -6.56
CA LEU A 109 -12.08 28.35 -5.17
C LEU A 109 -11.80 26.85 -5.08
N VAL A 110 -12.54 26.02 -5.83
CA VAL A 110 -12.35 24.56 -5.86
C VAL A 110 -10.98 24.22 -6.43
N LYS A 111 -10.55 24.91 -7.49
CA LYS A 111 -9.22 24.71 -8.09
C LYS A 111 -8.09 25.09 -7.13
N VAL A 112 -8.25 26.19 -6.39
CA VAL A 112 -7.27 26.62 -5.38
C VAL A 112 -7.16 25.59 -4.25
N VAL A 113 -8.30 25.09 -3.74
CA VAL A 113 -8.30 24.04 -2.72
C VAL A 113 -7.67 22.75 -3.25
N ALA A 114 -8.02 22.32 -4.47
CA ALA A 114 -7.44 21.14 -5.11
C ALA A 114 -5.92 21.27 -5.30
N PHE A 115 -5.43 22.46 -5.65
CA PHE A 115 -3.99 22.72 -5.77
C PHE A 115 -3.26 22.61 -4.43
N VAL A 116 -3.80 23.22 -3.37
CA VAL A 116 -3.22 23.12 -2.02
C VAL A 116 -3.25 21.67 -1.51
N PHE A 117 -4.34 20.96 -1.75
CA PHE A 117 -4.50 19.56 -1.39
C PHE A 117 -3.53 18.65 -2.17
N ALA A 118 -3.36 18.87 -3.48
CA ALA A 118 -2.38 18.16 -4.29
C ALA A 118 -0.95 18.37 -3.76
N GLY A 119 -0.60 19.60 -3.37
CA GLY A 119 0.68 19.89 -2.73
C GLY A 119 0.86 19.14 -1.40
N SER A 120 -0.20 19.04 -0.60
CA SER A 120 -0.21 18.24 0.64
C SER A 120 0.02 16.74 0.40
N LEU A 121 -0.60 16.17 -0.62
CA LEU A 121 -0.41 14.76 -1.00
C LEU A 121 1.03 14.45 -1.40
N LEU A 122 1.69 15.36 -2.13
CA LEU A 122 3.09 15.17 -2.53
C LEU A 122 4.04 15.07 -1.32
N ILE A 123 3.73 15.78 -0.23
CA ILE A 123 4.52 15.71 1.01
C ILE A 123 4.37 14.33 1.68
N GLY A 124 3.17 13.73 1.62
CA GLY A 124 2.87 12.42 2.22
C GLY A 124 2.98 11.23 1.26
N LEU A 125 3.55 11.41 0.07
CA LEU A 125 3.53 10.40 -0.99
C LEU A 125 4.51 9.24 -0.74
N GLU A 126 5.67 9.56 -0.16
CA GLU A 126 6.77 8.60 -0.01
C GLU A 126 6.45 7.56 1.07
N PRO A 127 6.51 6.25 0.77
CA PRO A 127 6.42 5.22 1.81
C PRO A 127 7.60 5.39 2.78
N SER A 128 7.35 5.20 4.07
CA SER A 128 8.39 5.39 5.07
C SER A 128 9.53 4.39 4.85
N GLY A 129 10.76 4.76 5.24
CA GLY A 129 11.89 3.84 5.21
C GLY A 129 11.66 2.59 6.07
N GLN A 130 10.77 2.68 7.06
CA GLN A 130 10.34 1.53 7.87
C GLN A 130 9.43 0.61 7.07
N ASP A 131 8.50 1.15 6.29
CA ASP A 131 7.56 0.38 5.46
C ASP A 131 8.30 -0.54 4.49
N VAL A 132 9.30 0.02 3.81
CA VAL A 132 10.15 -0.72 2.86
C VAL A 132 10.93 -1.83 3.56
N LYS A 133 11.46 -1.56 4.77
CA LYS A 133 12.19 -2.58 5.55
C LYS A 133 11.28 -3.75 5.94
N VAL A 134 10.03 -3.48 6.35
CA VAL A 134 9.10 -4.54 6.75
C VAL A 134 8.75 -5.47 5.59
N VAL A 135 8.65 -4.96 4.36
CA VAL A 135 8.54 -5.80 3.15
C VAL A 135 9.74 -6.74 3.02
N GLY A 136 10.95 -6.21 3.16
CA GLY A 136 12.19 -6.98 3.09
C GLY A 136 12.28 -8.07 4.16
N TYR A 137 11.90 -7.77 5.40
CA TYR A 137 11.83 -8.75 6.48
C TYR A 137 10.80 -9.85 6.21
N SER A 138 9.62 -9.48 5.70
CA SER A 138 8.60 -10.47 5.35
C SER A 138 9.07 -11.41 4.22
N PHE A 139 9.83 -10.92 3.25
CA PHE A 139 10.40 -11.75 2.19
C PHE A 139 11.41 -12.75 2.73
N LYS A 140 12.33 -12.30 3.60
CA LYS A 140 13.32 -13.18 4.25
C LYS A 140 12.69 -14.29 5.08
N ARG A 141 11.51 -14.05 5.65
CA ARG A 141 10.81 -15.01 6.52
C ARG A 141 10.20 -16.20 5.77
N ASP A 142 9.58 -15.99 4.61
CA ASP A 142 9.05 -17.08 3.77
C ASP A 142 9.34 -16.83 2.28
N PRO A 143 10.61 -16.96 1.85
CA PRO A 143 11.02 -16.58 0.50
C PRO A 143 10.31 -17.41 -0.56
N ARG A 144 10.05 -18.68 -0.29
CA ARG A 144 9.38 -19.58 -1.23
C ARG A 144 7.93 -19.18 -1.47
N TYR A 145 7.17 -18.85 -0.42
CA TYR A 145 5.80 -18.35 -0.61
C TYR A 145 5.79 -16.98 -1.28
N SER A 146 6.76 -16.13 -0.94
CA SER A 146 6.91 -14.80 -1.53
C SER A 146 7.16 -14.87 -3.04
N ILE A 147 8.07 -15.74 -3.49
CA ILE A 147 8.32 -15.99 -4.92
C ILE A 147 7.05 -16.49 -5.61
N TYR A 148 6.29 -17.40 -4.98
CA TYR A 148 5.01 -17.84 -5.54
C TYR A 148 4.00 -16.68 -5.69
N GLN A 149 3.92 -15.77 -4.71
CA GLN A 149 3.04 -14.60 -4.81
C GLN A 149 3.49 -13.65 -5.93
N ILE A 150 4.79 -13.42 -6.08
CA ILE A 150 5.35 -12.60 -7.17
C ILE A 150 5.06 -13.24 -8.52
N PHE A 151 5.28 -14.55 -8.67
CA PHE A 151 4.96 -15.30 -9.88
C PHE A 151 3.48 -15.15 -10.26
N LEU A 152 2.57 -15.33 -9.30
CA LEU A 152 1.14 -15.13 -9.53
C LEU A 152 0.82 -13.70 -9.98
N LEU A 153 1.45 -12.69 -9.36
CA LEU A 153 1.24 -11.30 -9.71
C LEU A 153 1.69 -11.01 -11.14
N VAL A 154 2.89 -11.46 -11.52
CA VAL A 154 3.43 -11.31 -12.88
C VAL A 154 2.53 -12.02 -13.90
N LEU A 155 2.10 -13.25 -13.62
CA LEU A 155 1.21 -14.00 -14.50
C LEU A 155 -0.16 -13.30 -14.64
N SER A 156 -0.70 -12.73 -13.56
CA SER A 156 -1.94 -11.96 -13.60
C SER A 156 -1.80 -10.70 -14.46
N GLY A 157 -0.68 -9.99 -14.32
CA GLY A 157 -0.37 -8.82 -15.13
C GLY A 157 -0.24 -9.16 -16.61
N ALA A 158 0.45 -10.24 -16.95
CA ALA A 158 0.58 -10.70 -18.33
C ALA A 158 -0.77 -11.08 -18.96
N LEU A 159 -1.63 -11.78 -18.22
CA LEU A 159 -2.97 -12.10 -18.69
C LEU A 159 -3.80 -10.84 -18.93
N ILE A 160 -3.74 -9.87 -18.02
CA ILE A 160 -4.50 -8.64 -18.17
C ILE A 160 -4.01 -7.79 -19.32
N TRP A 161 -2.69 -7.73 -19.51
CA TRP A 161 -2.13 -7.09 -20.69
C TRP A 161 -2.76 -7.67 -21.96
N MET A 162 -2.82 -9.00 -22.08
CA MET A 162 -3.48 -9.66 -23.21
C MET A 162 -4.99 -9.39 -23.29
N PHE A 163 -5.69 -9.21 -22.17
CA PHE A 163 -7.13 -8.96 -22.14
C PHE A 163 -7.52 -7.49 -22.39
N VAL A 164 -6.74 -6.54 -21.89
CA VAL A 164 -7.02 -5.10 -22.00
C VAL A 164 -6.79 -4.61 -23.42
N ASP A 165 -5.80 -5.16 -24.13
CA ASP A 165 -5.60 -4.91 -25.56
C ASP A 165 -6.81 -5.36 -26.42
N LEU A 166 -7.71 -6.20 -25.88
CA LEU A 166 -8.89 -6.71 -26.57
C LEU A 166 -10.19 -5.94 -26.25
N TYR A 167 -10.25 -5.14 -25.19
CA TYR A 167 -11.48 -4.48 -24.74
C TYR A 167 -11.25 -3.01 -24.39
N ILE A 168 -11.81 -2.11 -25.20
CA ILE A 168 -11.82 -0.67 -24.92
C ILE A 168 -12.99 -0.37 -23.98
N PHE A 169 -12.70 -0.17 -22.70
CA PHE A 169 -13.66 0.41 -21.75
C PHE A 169 -13.54 1.93 -21.77
N VAL A 170 -14.63 2.64 -22.09
CA VAL A 170 -14.69 4.11 -22.01
C VAL A 170 -15.28 4.50 -20.65
N LEU A 171 -14.50 5.17 -19.81
CA LEU A 171 -14.93 5.70 -18.51
C LEU A 171 -14.87 7.23 -18.51
N PRO A 172 -15.72 7.91 -17.71
CA PRO A 172 -15.84 9.37 -17.74
C PRO A 172 -14.63 10.12 -17.18
N PHE A 173 -13.78 9.45 -16.39
CA PHE A 173 -12.54 10.01 -15.85
C PHE A 173 -11.39 9.03 -16.07
N GLU A 174 -10.22 9.56 -16.44
CA GLU A 174 -9.01 8.75 -16.69
C GLU A 174 -8.59 7.99 -15.43
N VAL A 175 -8.73 8.60 -14.24
CA VAL A 175 -8.44 7.95 -12.96
C VAL A 175 -9.25 6.66 -12.74
N LEU A 176 -10.49 6.59 -13.24
CA LEU A 176 -11.34 5.40 -13.10
C LEU A 176 -10.84 4.24 -13.96
N TYR A 177 -10.20 4.53 -15.10
CA TYR A 177 -9.59 3.51 -15.95
C TYR A 177 -8.49 2.75 -15.20
N TYR A 178 -7.62 3.48 -14.53
CA TYR A 178 -6.55 2.88 -13.73
C TYR A 178 -7.09 2.11 -12.52
N ILE A 179 -8.11 2.63 -11.83
CA ILE A 179 -8.78 1.91 -10.74
C ILE A 179 -9.38 0.59 -11.26
N ALA A 180 -10.06 0.62 -12.40
CA ALA A 180 -10.60 -0.59 -13.03
C ALA A 180 -9.50 -1.59 -13.36
N TYR A 181 -8.37 -1.14 -13.91
CA TYR A 181 -7.21 -1.99 -14.19
C TYR A 181 -6.69 -2.70 -12.92
N PHE A 182 -6.58 -1.98 -11.80
CA PHE A 182 -6.19 -2.56 -10.51
C PHE A 182 -7.20 -3.58 -9.98
N LEU A 183 -8.50 -3.34 -10.13
CA LEU A 183 -9.55 -4.28 -9.71
C LEU A 183 -9.53 -5.57 -10.54
N ILE A 184 -9.35 -5.45 -11.86
CA ILE A 184 -9.21 -6.60 -12.75
C ILE A 184 -7.95 -7.38 -12.38
N LEU A 185 -6.81 -6.71 -12.15
CA LEU A 185 -5.54 -7.31 -11.69
C LEU A 185 -5.71 -8.12 -10.41
N THR A 186 -6.38 -7.52 -9.44
CA THR A 186 -6.67 -8.18 -8.17
C THR A 186 -7.55 -9.41 -8.37
N SER A 187 -8.56 -9.31 -9.23
CA SER A 187 -9.49 -10.40 -9.54
C SER A 187 -8.79 -11.59 -10.20
N PHE A 188 -7.97 -11.34 -11.24
CA PHE A 188 -7.18 -12.38 -11.90
C PHE A 188 -6.19 -13.05 -10.95
N TYR A 189 -5.52 -12.27 -10.09
CA TYR A 189 -4.63 -12.81 -9.06
C TYR A 189 -5.34 -13.80 -8.14
N PHE A 190 -6.50 -13.42 -7.60
CA PHE A 190 -7.26 -14.31 -6.73
C PHE A 190 -7.84 -15.52 -7.47
N ALA A 191 -8.27 -15.35 -8.72
CA ALA A 191 -8.74 -16.45 -9.57
C ALA A 191 -7.64 -17.49 -9.81
N LEU A 192 -6.44 -17.07 -10.21
CA LEU A 192 -5.29 -17.96 -10.39
C LEU A 192 -4.89 -18.66 -9.08
N LYS A 193 -4.83 -17.90 -7.98
CA LYS A 193 -4.55 -18.46 -6.65
C LYS A 193 -5.57 -19.55 -6.28
N GLY A 194 -6.85 -19.31 -6.55
CA GLY A 194 -7.93 -20.27 -6.37
C GLY A 194 -7.76 -21.51 -7.24
N ALA A 195 -7.48 -21.32 -8.53
CA ALA A 195 -7.26 -22.40 -9.49
C ALA A 195 -6.08 -23.30 -9.07
N PHE A 196 -4.93 -22.73 -8.74
CA PHE A 196 -3.77 -23.50 -8.26
C PHE A 196 -4.05 -24.25 -6.95
N TRP A 197 -4.84 -23.65 -6.06
CA TRP A 197 -5.27 -24.33 -4.83
C TRP A 197 -6.16 -25.54 -5.13
N ILE A 198 -7.13 -25.40 -6.02
CA ILE A 198 -8.01 -26.49 -6.46
C ILE A 198 -7.20 -27.61 -7.12
N VAL A 199 -6.33 -27.28 -8.09
CA VAL A 199 -5.47 -28.24 -8.79
C VAL A 199 -4.58 -28.99 -7.78
N GLY A 200 -3.94 -28.26 -6.86
CA GLY A 200 -3.11 -28.87 -5.81
C GLY A 200 -3.90 -29.80 -4.87
N LYS A 201 -5.18 -29.52 -4.61
CA LYS A 201 -6.06 -30.39 -3.82
C LYS A 201 -6.46 -31.63 -4.62
N SER A 202 -6.78 -31.49 -5.90
CA SER A 202 -7.13 -32.60 -6.80
C SER A 202 -5.98 -33.58 -6.98
N ILE A 203 -4.75 -33.07 -7.24
CA ILE A 203 -3.55 -33.91 -7.37
C ILE A 203 -3.31 -34.74 -6.10
N LYS A 204 -3.49 -34.16 -4.92
CA LYS A 204 -3.37 -34.91 -3.64
C LYS A 204 -4.43 -35.99 -3.50
N GLY A 205 -5.67 -35.68 -3.87
CA GLY A 205 -6.77 -36.65 -3.86
C GLY A 205 -6.45 -37.86 -4.73
N ILE A 206 -5.90 -37.62 -5.92
CA ILE A 206 -5.46 -38.67 -6.85
C ILE A 206 -4.26 -39.45 -6.28
N ALA A 207 -3.24 -38.76 -5.79
CA ALA A 207 -2.06 -39.40 -5.21
C ALA A 207 -2.40 -40.30 -4.02
N LYS A 208 -3.33 -39.86 -3.15
CA LYS A 208 -3.85 -40.66 -2.03
C LYS A 208 -4.58 -41.92 -2.51
N LYS A 209 -5.39 -41.82 -3.59
CA LYS A 209 -6.07 -42.98 -4.19
C LYS A 209 -5.11 -43.98 -4.82
N MET A 210 -3.98 -43.52 -5.35
CA MET A 210 -2.97 -44.36 -6.01
C MET A 210 -1.98 -45.04 -5.04
N GLY A 211 -2.18 -44.93 -3.72
CA GLY A 211 -1.28 -45.54 -2.72
C GLY A 211 0.15 -44.96 -2.72
N LYS A 212 0.41 -43.89 -3.48
CA LYS A 212 1.72 -43.25 -3.55
C LYS A 212 1.96 -42.43 -2.28
N VAL A 213 3.19 -42.51 -1.78
CA VAL A 213 3.73 -41.76 -0.63
C VAL A 213 3.17 -40.34 -0.61
N GLN A 214 2.69 -39.90 0.56
CA GLN A 214 2.15 -38.56 0.76
C GLN A 214 3.04 -37.54 0.08
N VAL A 215 2.62 -37.04 -1.10
CA VAL A 215 3.29 -35.92 -1.74
C VAL A 215 3.17 -34.79 -0.74
N ALA A 216 4.29 -34.42 -0.13
CA ALA A 216 4.34 -33.37 0.86
C ALA A 216 3.62 -32.19 0.24
N SER A 217 2.45 -31.84 0.81
CA SER A 217 1.68 -30.70 0.37
C SER A 217 2.65 -29.55 0.16
N PRO A 218 2.60 -28.81 -0.96
CA PRO A 218 3.25 -27.51 -1.00
C PRO A 218 2.68 -26.74 0.20
N LYS A 219 3.47 -26.68 1.28
CA LYS A 219 3.07 -26.04 2.55
C LYS A 219 2.81 -24.55 2.30
N PHE A 220 3.09 -24.05 1.09
CA PHE A 220 2.84 -22.72 0.55
C PHE A 220 1.36 -22.32 0.59
N LEU A 221 0.43 -23.28 0.55
CA LEU A 221 -1.00 -22.99 0.37
C LEU A 221 -1.81 -22.81 1.67
N THR A 222 -1.21 -23.00 2.85
CA THR A 222 -1.95 -22.89 4.13
C THR A 222 -1.19 -22.06 5.17
N ARG A 223 -1.67 -20.83 5.38
CA ARG A 223 -1.19 -19.79 6.32
C ARG A 223 -1.20 -20.24 7.80
N LYS A 224 -2.01 -21.24 8.15
CA LYS A 224 -2.43 -21.55 9.52
C LYS A 224 -1.39 -22.20 10.46
N ARG A 225 -0.18 -22.56 10.01
CA ARG A 225 0.72 -23.43 10.81
C ARG A 225 2.23 -23.11 10.82
N ARG A 226 2.69 -21.95 10.36
CA ARG A 226 4.15 -21.68 10.25
C ARG A 226 4.77 -20.72 11.26
N PHE A 227 3.98 -20.07 12.11
CA PHE A 227 4.52 -19.11 13.06
C PHE A 227 4.67 -19.76 14.44
N LYS A 228 5.88 -20.24 14.72
CA LYS A 228 6.39 -20.25 16.10
C LYS A 228 6.74 -18.80 16.38
N HIS A 229 6.14 -18.18 17.40
CA HIS A 229 6.56 -16.86 17.87
C HIS A 229 8.07 -16.92 18.13
N VAL A 230 8.86 -16.27 17.28
CA VAL A 230 10.26 -15.99 17.60
C VAL A 230 10.25 -14.57 18.10
N LYS A 231 10.04 -14.39 19.40
CA LYS A 231 10.25 -13.09 20.05
C LYS A 231 11.73 -12.74 19.86
N ASP A 232 12.03 -11.78 19.00
CA ASP A 232 13.34 -11.17 18.98
C ASP A 232 13.41 -10.20 20.16
N PRO A 233 14.34 -10.35 21.12
CA PRO A 233 14.45 -9.46 22.28
C PRO A 233 14.73 -8.00 21.92
N ASN A 234 15.04 -7.69 20.65
CA ASN A 234 15.22 -6.32 20.14
C ASN A 234 14.03 -5.78 19.32
N GLU A 235 12.89 -6.46 19.28
CA GLU A 235 11.67 -5.95 18.61
C GLU A 235 11.14 -4.71 19.35
N ARG A 236 11.58 -3.52 18.91
CA ARG A 236 10.75 -2.32 19.06
C ARG A 236 9.46 -2.59 18.30
N GLU A 237 8.32 -2.37 18.95
CA GLU A 237 7.00 -2.43 18.32
C GLU A 237 7.09 -1.78 16.94
N VAL A 238 6.71 -2.51 15.90
CA VAL A 238 6.74 -2.00 14.53
C VAL A 238 5.69 -0.89 14.45
N GLN A 239 6.15 0.32 14.73
CA GLN A 239 5.45 1.58 14.48
C GLN A 239 5.73 1.92 13.02
N TRP A 240 4.68 1.92 12.22
CA TRP A 240 4.66 2.41 10.85
C TRP A 240 4.67 3.92 10.91
#